data_AF-A0A496LQZ9-F1
#
_entry.id   AF-A0A496LQZ9-F1
#
_cell.length_a   1.000
_cell.length_b   1.000
_cell.length_c   1.000
_cell.angle_alpha   90.00
_cell.angle_beta   90.00
_cell.angle_gamma   90.00
#
_symmetry.space_group_name_H-M   'P 1'
#
loop_
_entity.id
_entity.type
_entity.pdbx_description
1 polymer ?
#
loop_
_entity_poly.entity_id
_entity_poly.type
_entity_poly.pdbx_seq_one_letter_code
_entity_poly.pdbx_strand_id
1 'polypeptide(L)'
;MFERNFTYKDLEQVETEIENIHEALANVYNNKSCIWKISRTLDKLKNSNFSSEEEYLIDVFESRYVKCMNRTNEAINFLQKFTKRKDFKILSNTARDLIDEIEQHLLILEQKDIYYTNKIMFRGIIIKYIKSIRILKIQKEIVKKSIKTIDIEDKKKLYIKFLKNESEIYRIYNNLPDKFIKDKKTYISHVSNSMLSDAKEIIAKGIKYKIFSVLNFVVFGALLCIPYFLELKRVPEISIGSIPISLVAVFAIGISLTLYLYILVFLQNYFLFRGWYESKNKVKLCFMGIDFSMILLMTFIPVIHDKLNLSSSSYEHIRDAGCLLKICLTLHAIFLLSFSYKFWRDNKDELSDILLAALLIFISDLLILLVIYFNYTDDYILVVIPMVLLSFMIRFLQISKKFSYRYILFVLSFVVFVLLSSASGFFVRAVGLANYQIDLDIRKDNIPEYILNLNIKCQSKASEDIEFIKYTCILDDKSGLAIKFKNILVKVKSDGKYWLEVASKDRNESEIDNYRFWVSEKNIIN
;
A
#
# COMPACT_ATOMS: atom_id res chain seq x y z
N MET A 1 -15.37 3.97 24.05
CA MET A 1 -13.90 4.03 23.93
C MET A 1 -13.40 5.06 22.89
N PHE A 2 -14.21 5.48 21.91
CA PHE A 2 -13.86 6.58 20.98
C PHE A 2 -14.95 7.66 20.98
N GLU A 3 -15.13 8.32 22.11
CA GLU A 3 -16.09 9.42 22.28
C GLU A 3 -15.30 10.68 22.63
N ARG A 4 -15.48 11.73 21.83
CA ARG A 4 -14.91 13.05 22.08
C ARG A 4 -15.98 13.89 22.75
N ASN A 5 -15.66 14.50 23.88
CA ASN A 5 -16.46 15.58 24.42
C ASN A 5 -16.09 16.87 23.70
N PHE A 6 -17.06 17.44 22.99
CA PHE A 6 -16.87 18.73 22.35
C PHE A 6 -16.80 19.85 23.39
N THR A 7 -15.98 20.85 23.10
CA THR A 7 -15.75 22.02 23.94
C THR A 7 -16.03 23.31 23.18
N TYR A 8 -16.11 24.44 23.87
CA TYR A 8 -16.24 25.75 23.23
C TYR A 8 -15.07 26.09 22.28
N LYS A 9 -13.87 25.53 22.52
CA LYS A 9 -12.74 25.66 21.58
C LYS A 9 -13.01 24.99 20.24
N ASP A 10 -13.73 23.87 20.25
CA ASP A 10 -14.09 23.17 19.01
C ASP A 10 -15.12 23.98 18.22
N LEU A 11 -16.03 24.67 18.93
CA LEU A 11 -17.01 25.56 18.33
C LEU A 11 -16.33 26.77 17.69
N GLU A 12 -15.42 27.43 18.41
CA GLU A 12 -14.62 28.56 17.92
C GLU A 12 -13.80 28.15 16.69
N GLN A 13 -13.17 26.97 16.70
CA GLN A 13 -12.44 26.46 15.55
C GLN A 13 -13.32 26.35 14.30
N VAL A 14 -14.52 25.78 14.42
CA VAL A 14 -15.46 25.65 13.29
C VAL A 14 -15.93 27.03 12.81
N GLU A 15 -16.12 27.99 13.71
CA GLU A 15 -16.51 29.36 13.36
C GLU A 15 -15.42 30.09 12.58
N THR A 16 -14.19 30.07 13.07
CA THR A 16 -13.01 30.64 12.39
C THR A 16 -12.81 29.99 11.02
N GLU A 17 -13.01 28.68 10.91
CA GLU A 17 -12.93 27.98 9.63
C GLU A 17 -14.00 28.49 8.65
N ILE A 18 -15.26 28.62 9.10
CA ILE A 18 -16.35 29.18 8.28
C ILE A 18 -16.00 30.59 7.77
N GLU A 19 -15.46 31.46 8.62
CA GLU A 19 -15.06 32.82 8.25
C GLU A 19 -13.97 32.82 7.17
N ASN A 20 -12.94 32.01 7.35
CA ASN A 20 -11.86 31.83 6.37
C ASN A 20 -12.39 31.37 5.00
N ILE A 21 -13.38 30.45 4.97
CA ILE A 21 -13.99 30.04 3.70
C ILE A 21 -14.79 31.18 3.06
N HIS A 22 -15.54 31.96 3.84
CA HIS A 22 -16.29 33.10 3.31
C HIS A 22 -15.36 34.16 2.70
N GLU A 23 -14.26 34.49 3.38
CA GLU A 23 -13.26 35.43 2.87
C GLU A 23 -12.68 34.95 1.54
N ALA A 24 -12.28 33.68 1.46
CA ALA A 24 -11.77 33.10 0.23
C ALA A 24 -12.82 33.08 -0.88
N LEU A 25 -14.06 32.71 -0.58
CA LEU A 25 -15.16 32.71 -1.53
C LEU A 25 -15.42 34.12 -2.07
N ALA A 26 -15.38 35.14 -1.20
CA ALA A 26 -15.51 36.54 -1.60
C ALA A 26 -14.36 36.95 -2.54
N ASN A 27 -13.11 36.60 -2.24
CA ASN A 27 -11.98 36.86 -3.12
C ASN A 27 -12.18 36.21 -4.51
N VAL A 28 -12.66 34.97 -4.56
CA VAL A 28 -12.99 34.30 -5.84
C VAL A 28 -14.06 35.07 -6.60
N TYR A 29 -15.17 35.41 -5.94
CA TYR A 29 -16.28 36.14 -6.58
C TYR A 29 -15.86 37.51 -7.10
N ASN A 30 -15.04 38.25 -6.36
CA ASN A 30 -14.58 39.59 -6.75
C ASN A 30 -13.79 39.58 -8.06
N ASN A 31 -13.16 38.45 -8.40
CA ASN A 31 -12.36 38.29 -9.61
C ASN A 31 -13.11 37.59 -10.76
N LYS A 32 -14.42 37.35 -10.60
CA LYS A 32 -15.31 36.85 -11.64
C LYS A 32 -15.18 37.67 -12.94
N SER A 33 -15.09 39.00 -12.84
CA SER A 33 -15.01 39.87 -14.00
C SER A 33 -13.81 39.55 -14.90
N CYS A 34 -12.62 39.32 -14.31
CA CYS A 34 -11.40 38.99 -15.04
C CYS A 34 -11.54 37.69 -15.84
N ILE A 35 -12.12 36.64 -15.25
CA ILE A 35 -12.35 35.36 -15.93
C ILE A 35 -13.34 35.50 -17.09
N TRP A 36 -14.36 36.33 -16.92
CA TRP A 36 -15.33 36.59 -17.98
C TRP A 36 -14.73 37.42 -19.10
N LYS A 37 -13.84 38.38 -18.78
CA LYS A 37 -13.09 39.16 -19.78
C LYS A 37 -12.16 38.25 -20.58
N ILE A 38 -11.31 37.44 -19.93
CA ILE A 38 -10.44 36.46 -20.61
C ILE A 38 -11.23 35.60 -21.58
N SER A 39 -12.33 34.98 -21.13
CA SER A 39 -13.14 34.14 -22.01
C SER A 39 -13.75 34.93 -23.17
N ARG A 40 -14.21 36.16 -22.95
CA ARG A 40 -14.80 36.99 -24.00
C ARG A 40 -13.76 37.46 -25.00
N THR A 41 -12.54 37.75 -24.55
CA THR A 41 -11.41 38.13 -25.40
C THR A 41 -10.94 36.93 -26.23
N LEU A 42 -10.92 35.73 -25.67
CA LEU A 42 -10.71 34.48 -26.44
C LEU A 42 -11.80 34.27 -27.50
N ASP A 43 -13.08 34.45 -27.13
CA ASP A 43 -14.20 34.33 -28.08
C ASP A 43 -14.09 35.38 -29.20
N LYS A 44 -13.62 36.60 -28.90
CA LYS A 44 -13.34 37.63 -29.92
C LYS A 44 -12.19 37.24 -30.83
N LEU A 45 -11.08 36.75 -30.27
CA LEU A 45 -9.91 36.32 -31.04
C LEU A 45 -10.30 35.20 -32.02
N LYS A 46 -11.23 34.32 -31.64
CA LYS A 46 -11.73 33.24 -32.51
C LYS A 46 -12.64 33.71 -33.65
N ASN A 47 -13.50 34.69 -33.38
CA ASN A 47 -14.57 35.07 -34.31
C ASN A 47 -14.24 36.34 -35.12
N SER A 48 -13.01 36.85 -35.03
CA SER A 48 -12.59 38.02 -35.79
C SER A 48 -12.08 37.62 -37.17
N ASN A 49 -12.33 38.46 -38.17
CA ASN A 49 -11.87 38.22 -39.53
C ASN A 49 -10.39 38.55 -39.66
N PHE A 50 -9.55 37.51 -39.67
CA PHE A 50 -8.11 37.61 -39.87
C PHE A 50 -7.69 37.09 -41.25
N SER A 51 -6.46 37.37 -41.66
CA SER A 51 -5.89 36.76 -42.87
C SER A 51 -5.68 35.25 -42.66
N SER A 52 -5.59 34.47 -43.73
CA SER A 52 -5.39 33.02 -43.64
C SER A 52 -4.11 32.62 -42.87
N GLU A 53 -3.06 33.43 -42.97
CA GLU A 53 -1.82 33.23 -42.21
C GLU A 53 -1.98 33.53 -40.72
N GLU A 54 -2.74 34.58 -40.37
CA GLU A 54 -3.06 34.92 -38.97
C GLU A 54 -4.00 33.89 -38.34
N GLU A 55 -5.01 33.43 -39.08
CA GLU A 55 -5.99 32.44 -38.65
C GLU A 55 -5.30 31.13 -38.25
N TYR A 56 -4.34 30.67 -39.07
CA TYR A 56 -3.51 29.51 -38.72
C TYR A 56 -2.72 29.69 -37.41
N LEU A 57 -2.12 30.87 -37.20
CA LEU A 57 -1.37 31.17 -35.97
C LEU A 57 -2.28 31.24 -34.73
N ILE A 58 -3.50 31.77 -34.89
CA ILE A 58 -4.52 31.85 -33.84
C ILE A 58 -5.03 30.45 -33.48
N ASP A 59 -5.23 29.55 -34.44
CA ASP A 59 -5.59 28.15 -34.18
C ASP A 59 -4.50 27.41 -33.41
N VAL A 60 -3.22 27.65 -33.76
CA VAL A 60 -2.07 27.11 -33.03
C VAL A 60 -2.01 27.67 -31.60
N PHE A 61 -2.35 28.95 -31.42
CA PHE A 61 -2.47 29.57 -30.10
C PHE A 61 -3.60 28.92 -29.29
N GLU A 62 -4.83 28.83 -29.82
CA GLU A 62 -6.01 28.27 -29.12
C GLU A 62 -5.75 26.82 -28.71
N SER A 63 -5.30 25.98 -29.64
CA SER A 63 -5.06 24.55 -29.41
C SER A 63 -4.03 24.29 -28.29
N ARG A 64 -3.08 25.21 -28.09
CA ARG A 64 -2.11 25.14 -27.00
C ARG A 64 -2.63 25.81 -25.73
N TYR A 65 -3.30 26.95 -25.85
CA TYR A 65 -3.86 27.69 -24.72
C TYR A 65 -4.88 26.85 -23.95
N VAL A 66 -5.76 26.13 -24.66
CA VAL A 66 -6.75 25.22 -24.07
C VAL A 66 -6.11 24.15 -23.18
N LYS A 67 -4.88 23.71 -23.48
CA LYS A 67 -4.15 22.71 -22.69
C LYS A 67 -3.61 23.28 -21.37
N CYS A 68 -3.34 24.58 -21.29
CA CYS A 68 -2.75 25.23 -20.10
C CYS A 68 -3.71 26.17 -19.35
N MET A 69 -4.85 26.57 -19.92
CA MET A 69 -5.78 27.55 -19.34
C MET A 69 -6.36 27.13 -17.97
N ASN A 70 -6.28 25.86 -17.61
CA ASN A 70 -6.74 25.39 -16.31
C ASN A 70 -5.83 25.85 -15.15
N ARG A 71 -4.62 26.35 -15.44
CA ARG A 71 -3.64 26.83 -14.45
C ARG A 71 -3.09 28.18 -14.86
N THR A 72 -3.36 29.22 -14.07
CA THR A 72 -2.95 30.62 -14.35
C THR A 72 -1.46 30.72 -14.71
N ASN A 73 -0.57 30.12 -13.91
CA ASN A 73 0.88 30.20 -14.14
C ASN A 73 1.34 29.47 -15.41
N GLU A 74 0.68 28.37 -15.78
CA GLU A 74 1.00 27.68 -17.03
C GLU A 74 0.53 28.49 -18.25
N ALA A 75 -0.65 29.11 -18.15
CA ALA A 75 -1.17 30.01 -19.17
C ALA A 75 -0.27 31.24 -19.36
N ILE A 76 0.18 31.87 -18.27
CA ILE A 76 1.15 32.98 -18.30
C ILE A 76 2.46 32.54 -18.96
N ASN A 77 3.04 31.43 -18.50
CA ASN A 77 4.29 30.91 -19.07
C ASN A 77 4.15 30.57 -20.57
N PHE A 78 2.99 30.07 -20.99
CA PHE A 78 2.70 29.83 -22.40
C PHE A 78 2.63 31.13 -23.19
N LEU A 79 1.87 32.13 -22.71
CA LEU A 79 1.73 33.44 -23.34
C LEU A 79 3.09 34.13 -23.52
N GLN A 80 3.88 34.21 -22.45
CA GLN A 80 5.22 34.81 -22.49
C GLN A 80 6.17 34.13 -23.47
N LYS A 81 5.99 32.83 -23.72
CA LYS A 81 6.76 32.09 -24.73
C LYS A 81 6.21 32.32 -26.13
N PHE A 82 4.89 32.47 -26.27
CA PHE A 82 4.22 32.70 -27.53
C PHE A 82 4.53 34.11 -28.08
N THR A 83 4.44 35.14 -27.25
CA THR A 83 4.72 36.55 -27.61
C THR A 83 6.17 36.79 -28.04
N LYS A 84 7.12 35.93 -27.61
CA LYS A 84 8.53 36.01 -27.99
C LYS A 84 8.87 35.35 -29.34
N ARG A 85 7.94 34.66 -29.98
CA ARG A 85 8.22 33.98 -31.24
C ARG A 85 8.34 34.96 -32.40
N LYS A 86 9.07 34.57 -33.45
CA LYS A 86 9.24 35.41 -34.65
C LYS A 86 7.94 35.57 -35.44
N ASP A 87 7.14 34.52 -35.50
CA ASP A 87 5.82 34.46 -36.15
C ASP A 87 4.75 35.29 -35.41
N PHE A 88 4.94 35.62 -34.13
CA PHE A 88 4.06 36.56 -33.41
C PHE A 88 4.00 37.94 -34.07
N LYS A 89 5.06 38.37 -34.77
CA LYS A 89 5.09 39.64 -35.51
C LYS A 89 4.17 39.64 -36.73
N ILE A 90 3.74 38.46 -37.21
CA ILE A 90 2.81 38.30 -38.34
C ILE A 90 1.40 38.70 -37.92
N LEU A 91 1.06 38.56 -36.63
CA LEU A 91 -0.25 38.95 -36.11
C LEU A 91 -0.50 40.45 -36.27
N SER A 92 -1.72 40.80 -36.66
CA SER A 92 -2.22 42.18 -36.65
C SER A 92 -2.14 42.79 -35.25
N ASN A 93 -2.11 44.13 -35.18
CA ASN A 93 -2.17 44.83 -33.90
C ASN A 93 -3.41 44.41 -33.10
N THR A 94 -4.55 44.21 -33.78
CA THR A 94 -5.79 43.74 -33.14
C THR A 94 -5.64 42.36 -32.49
N ALA A 95 -5.03 41.38 -33.17
CA ALA A 95 -4.79 40.06 -32.58
C ALA A 95 -3.81 40.14 -31.40
N ARG A 96 -2.75 40.95 -31.52
CA ARG A 96 -1.76 41.16 -30.44
C ARG A 96 -2.39 41.82 -29.23
N ASP A 97 -3.19 42.87 -29.42
CA ASP A 97 -3.88 43.59 -28.33
C ASP A 97 -4.83 42.66 -27.55
N LEU A 98 -5.54 41.76 -28.24
CA LEU A 98 -6.41 40.76 -27.60
C LEU A 98 -5.60 39.73 -26.78
N ILE A 99 -4.45 39.29 -27.29
CA ILE A 99 -3.56 38.36 -26.57
C ILE A 99 -2.96 39.05 -25.34
N ASP A 100 -2.55 40.32 -25.47
CA ASP A 100 -2.02 41.12 -24.38
C ASP A 100 -3.09 41.40 -23.31
N GLU A 101 -4.35 41.64 -23.70
CA GLU A 101 -5.49 41.77 -22.76
C GLU A 101 -5.70 40.48 -21.96
N ILE A 102 -5.56 39.30 -22.59
CA ILE A 102 -5.61 38.01 -21.89
C ILE A 102 -4.47 37.91 -20.86
N GLU A 103 -3.24 38.23 -21.26
CA GLU A 103 -2.08 38.20 -20.35
C GLU A 103 -2.26 39.14 -19.15
N GLN A 104 -2.70 40.38 -19.37
CA GLN A 104 -2.96 41.35 -18.30
C GLN A 104 -3.96 40.81 -17.27
N HIS A 105 -5.08 40.23 -17.73
CA HIS A 105 -6.05 39.65 -16.82
C HIS A 105 -5.53 38.42 -16.09
N LEU A 106 -4.68 37.60 -16.71
CA LEU A 106 -4.03 36.47 -16.04
C LEU A 106 -3.05 36.92 -14.96
N LEU A 107 -2.28 37.98 -15.21
CA LEU A 107 -1.38 38.57 -14.21
C LEU A 107 -2.15 39.14 -13.01
N ILE A 108 -3.31 39.77 -13.24
CA ILE A 108 -4.20 40.20 -12.14
C ILE A 108 -4.67 38.99 -11.33
N LEU A 109 -5.08 37.89 -11.98
CA LEU A 109 -5.50 36.68 -11.30
C LEU A 109 -4.36 36.08 -10.47
N GLU A 110 -3.12 36.04 -10.99
CA GLU A 110 -1.95 35.56 -10.25
C GLU A 110 -1.67 36.42 -9.00
N GLN A 111 -1.71 37.75 -9.14
CA GLN A 111 -1.54 38.69 -8.01
C GLN A 111 -2.62 38.52 -6.93
N LYS A 112 -3.83 38.08 -7.30
CA LYS A 112 -4.95 37.83 -6.39
C LYS A 112 -5.00 36.38 -5.87
N ASP A 113 -3.95 35.60 -6.10
CA ASP A 113 -3.85 34.19 -5.74
C ASP A 113 -4.98 33.32 -6.37
N ILE A 114 -5.37 33.62 -7.61
CA ILE A 114 -6.36 32.86 -8.38
C ILE A 114 -5.68 32.05 -9.47
N TYR A 115 -5.74 30.73 -9.31
CA TYR A 115 -4.98 29.77 -10.11
C TYR A 115 -5.78 29.09 -11.23
N TYR A 116 -6.94 29.63 -11.58
CA TYR A 116 -7.85 29.06 -12.57
C TYR A 116 -8.47 30.16 -13.41
N THR A 117 -8.53 29.93 -14.72
CA THR A 117 -8.88 30.96 -15.71
C THR A 117 -10.11 30.58 -16.52
N ASN A 118 -10.56 29.32 -16.40
CA ASN A 118 -11.72 28.77 -17.09
C ASN A 118 -13.01 28.95 -16.26
N LYS A 119 -14.08 29.42 -16.92
CA LYS A 119 -15.44 29.56 -16.38
C LYS A 119 -15.97 28.28 -15.69
N ILE A 120 -15.72 27.10 -16.26
CA ILE A 120 -16.18 25.81 -15.72
C ILE A 120 -15.50 25.53 -14.38
N MET A 121 -14.18 25.70 -14.33
CA MET A 121 -13.39 25.48 -13.11
C MET A 121 -13.76 26.49 -12.02
N PHE A 122 -13.96 27.76 -12.39
CA PHE A 122 -14.45 28.80 -11.50
C PHE A 122 -15.78 28.43 -10.84
N ARG A 123 -16.78 28.01 -11.64
CA ARG A 123 -18.08 27.55 -11.12
C ARG A 123 -17.93 26.34 -10.20
N GLY A 124 -17.09 25.37 -10.59
CA GLY A 124 -16.82 24.19 -9.78
C GLY A 124 -16.22 24.52 -8.41
N ILE A 125 -15.33 25.50 -8.34
CA ILE A 125 -14.72 25.96 -7.08
C ILE A 125 -15.73 26.68 -6.19
N ILE A 126 -16.57 27.55 -6.75
CA ILE A 126 -17.66 28.21 -5.99
C ILE A 126 -18.60 27.18 -5.38
N ILE A 127 -19.02 26.18 -6.16
CA ILE A 127 -19.92 25.12 -5.69
C ILE A 127 -19.27 24.37 -4.52
N LYS A 128 -17.97 24.06 -4.62
CA LYS A 128 -17.21 23.42 -3.53
C LYS A 128 -17.21 24.28 -2.27
N TYR A 129 -16.96 25.58 -2.36
CA TYR A 129 -16.98 26.48 -1.20
C TYR A 129 -18.34 26.59 -0.53
N ILE A 130 -19.40 26.79 -1.32
CA ILE A 130 -20.77 26.85 -0.80
C ILE A 130 -21.10 25.55 -0.08
N LYS A 131 -20.70 24.42 -0.65
CA LYS A 131 -20.90 23.10 -0.04
C LYS A 131 -20.13 22.95 1.27
N SER A 132 -18.86 23.36 1.34
CA SER A 132 -18.07 23.33 2.58
C SER A 132 -18.72 24.17 3.68
N ILE A 133 -19.10 25.42 3.38
CA ILE A 133 -19.78 26.31 4.33
C ILE A 133 -21.06 25.66 4.86
N ARG A 134 -21.87 25.03 3.98
CA ARG A 134 -23.09 24.34 4.39
C ARG A 134 -22.80 23.20 5.38
N ILE A 135 -21.78 22.39 5.12
CA ILE A 135 -21.42 21.25 5.98
C ILE A 135 -20.87 21.76 7.33
N LEU A 136 -19.99 22.77 7.31
CA LEU A 136 -19.45 23.38 8.52
C LEU A 136 -20.54 24.03 9.38
N LYS A 137 -21.55 24.67 8.78
CA LYS A 137 -22.73 25.17 9.53
C LYS A 137 -23.49 24.04 10.22
N ILE A 138 -23.62 22.88 9.57
CA ILE A 138 -24.23 21.70 10.21
C ILE A 138 -23.35 21.21 11.36
N GLN A 139 -22.02 21.18 11.20
CA GLN A 139 -21.10 20.80 12.27
C GLN A 139 -21.15 21.75 13.46
N LYS A 140 -21.19 23.07 13.22
CA LYS A 140 -21.38 24.09 14.26
C LYS A 140 -22.61 23.80 15.10
N GLU A 141 -23.75 23.47 14.47
CA GLU A 141 -24.96 23.12 15.19
C GLU A 141 -24.87 21.77 15.93
N ILE A 142 -24.15 20.79 15.39
CA ILE A 142 -23.87 19.51 16.07
C ILE A 142 -23.03 19.75 17.34
N VAL A 143 -21.95 20.53 17.23
CA VAL A 143 -21.05 20.87 18.34
C VAL A 143 -21.83 21.61 19.44
N LYS A 144 -22.61 22.64 19.07
CA LYS A 144 -23.48 23.37 20.02
C LYS A 144 -24.45 22.47 20.76
N LYS A 145 -25.14 21.56 20.04
CA LYS A 145 -26.05 20.60 20.66
C LYS A 145 -25.30 19.66 21.59
N SER A 146 -24.15 19.14 21.15
CA SER A 146 -23.37 18.19 21.94
C SER A 146 -22.78 18.78 23.22
N ILE A 147 -22.45 20.07 23.24
CA ILE A 147 -22.00 20.78 24.45
C ILE A 147 -23.14 20.92 25.47
N LYS A 148 -24.37 21.19 25.00
CA LYS A 148 -25.55 21.40 25.85
C LYS A 148 -26.19 20.12 26.36
N THR A 149 -26.15 19.06 25.56
CA THR A 149 -26.77 17.77 25.90
C THR A 149 -25.99 17.09 27.03
N ILE A 150 -26.70 16.55 28.02
CA ILE A 150 -26.12 15.72 29.09
C ILE A 150 -26.23 14.22 28.72
N ASP A 151 -27.25 13.84 27.95
CA ASP A 151 -27.49 12.49 27.47
C ASP A 151 -26.32 11.91 26.66
N ILE A 152 -25.81 10.76 27.11
CA ILE A 152 -24.64 10.10 26.54
C ILE A 152 -24.95 9.49 25.17
N GLU A 153 -26.15 8.95 24.96
CA GLU A 153 -26.53 8.30 23.72
C GLU A 153 -26.76 9.32 22.60
N ASP A 154 -27.36 10.45 22.92
CA ASP A 154 -27.49 11.57 22.00
C ASP A 154 -26.13 12.17 21.65
N LYS A 155 -25.20 12.29 22.61
CA LYS A 155 -23.81 12.66 22.31
C LYS A 155 -23.16 11.71 21.31
N LYS A 156 -23.35 10.39 21.46
CA LYS A 156 -22.83 9.39 20.51
C LYS A 156 -23.41 9.58 19.12
N LYS A 157 -24.74 9.76 19.00
CA LYS A 157 -25.42 10.01 17.71
C LYS A 157 -24.91 11.28 17.04
N LEU A 158 -24.75 12.36 17.81
CA LEU A 158 -24.19 13.63 17.35
C LEU A 158 -22.74 13.47 16.88
N TYR A 159 -21.90 12.76 17.62
CA TYR A 159 -20.52 12.52 17.24
C TYR A 159 -20.39 11.69 15.95
N ILE A 160 -21.22 10.65 15.76
CA ILE A 160 -21.26 9.89 14.50
C ILE A 160 -21.66 10.80 13.33
N LYS A 161 -22.63 11.69 13.53
CA LYS A 161 -23.04 12.66 12.50
C LYS A 161 -21.92 13.65 12.18
N PHE A 162 -21.19 14.11 13.19
CA PHE A 162 -20.01 14.97 13.03
C PHE A 162 -18.94 14.27 12.16
N LEU A 163 -18.58 13.02 12.47
CA LEU A 163 -17.57 12.26 11.74
C LEU A 163 -17.94 12.04 10.26
N LYS A 164 -19.23 11.81 9.96
CA LYS A 164 -19.71 11.73 8.57
C LYS A 164 -19.48 13.03 7.80
N ASN A 165 -19.72 14.17 8.45
CA ASN A 165 -19.46 15.49 7.86
C ASN A 165 -17.96 15.73 7.62
N GLU A 166 -17.09 15.29 8.54
CA GLU A 166 -15.62 15.39 8.39
C GLU A 166 -15.12 14.66 7.14
N SER A 167 -15.63 13.45 6.88
CA SER A 167 -15.30 12.68 5.67
C SER A 167 -15.68 13.42 4.38
N GLU A 168 -16.82 14.13 4.39
CA GLU A 168 -17.25 14.91 3.24
C GLU A 168 -16.43 16.19 3.06
N ILE A 169 -16.10 16.91 4.14
CA ILE A 169 -15.23 18.09 4.11
C ILE A 169 -13.85 17.71 3.61
N TYR A 170 -13.25 16.66 4.15
CA TYR A 170 -11.95 16.16 3.71
C TYR A 170 -11.95 15.87 2.20
N ARG A 171 -13.00 15.23 1.67
CA ARG A 171 -13.13 14.97 0.22
C ARG A 171 -13.18 16.26 -0.60
N ILE A 172 -13.82 17.33 -0.10
CA ILE A 172 -13.85 18.62 -0.79
C ILE A 172 -12.46 19.28 -0.73
N TYR A 173 -11.82 19.28 0.45
CA TYR A 173 -10.53 19.93 0.67
C TYR A 173 -9.41 19.27 -0.14
N ASN A 174 -9.43 17.95 -0.22
CA ASN A 174 -8.51 17.20 -1.07
C ASN A 174 -8.65 17.57 -2.56
N ASN A 175 -9.75 18.19 -2.96
CA ASN A 175 -10.03 18.65 -4.32
C ASN A 175 -9.98 20.17 -4.50
N LEU A 176 -9.59 20.92 -3.46
CA LEU A 176 -9.29 22.34 -3.54
C LEU A 176 -7.79 22.56 -3.85
N PRO A 177 -7.41 23.74 -4.36
CA PRO A 177 -6.01 24.12 -4.55
C PRO A 177 -5.25 24.17 -3.21
N ASP A 178 -3.98 23.78 -3.22
CA ASP A 178 -3.15 23.59 -2.01
C ASP A 178 -3.02 24.85 -1.13
N LYS A 179 -3.17 26.05 -1.70
CA LYS A 179 -3.12 27.32 -0.97
C LYS A 179 -4.37 27.62 -0.14
N PHE A 180 -5.43 26.82 -0.28
CA PHE A 180 -6.66 26.97 0.52
C PHE A 180 -6.55 26.30 1.89
N ILE A 181 -5.71 25.26 2.00
CA ILE A 181 -5.37 24.67 3.30
C ILE A 181 -4.33 25.59 3.96
N LYS A 182 -4.79 26.72 4.50
CA LYS A 182 -3.90 27.70 5.14
C LYS A 182 -3.35 27.18 6.47
N ASP A 183 -4.09 26.31 7.15
CA ASP A 183 -3.68 25.71 8.41
C ASP A 183 -3.54 24.19 8.28
N LYS A 184 -2.29 23.73 8.38
CA LYS A 184 -1.89 22.33 8.49
C LYS A 184 -2.74 21.57 9.51
N LYS A 185 -3.01 22.18 10.67
CA LYS A 185 -3.70 21.54 11.80
C LYS A 185 -5.15 21.23 11.47
N THR A 186 -5.87 22.17 10.87
CA THR A 186 -7.27 21.98 10.43
C THR A 186 -7.37 20.85 9.39
N TYR A 187 -6.49 20.82 8.39
CA TYR A 187 -6.50 19.73 7.41
C TYR A 187 -6.17 18.38 8.02
N ILE A 188 -5.15 18.28 8.86
CA ILE A 188 -4.80 17.04 9.56
C ILE A 188 -5.96 16.57 10.45
N SER A 189 -6.68 17.49 11.10
CA SER A 189 -7.88 17.18 11.88
C SER A 189 -8.96 16.53 11.01
N HIS A 190 -9.30 17.11 9.85
CA HIS A 190 -10.29 16.52 8.95
C HIS A 190 -9.86 15.17 8.39
N VAL A 191 -8.58 15.02 8.04
CA VAL A 191 -8.01 13.73 7.60
C VAL A 191 -8.19 12.68 8.70
N SER A 192 -7.77 12.98 9.92
CA SER A 192 -7.83 12.07 11.08
C SER A 192 -9.27 11.68 11.43
N ASN A 193 -10.19 12.65 11.47
CA ASN A 193 -11.60 12.38 11.73
C ASN A 193 -12.26 11.60 10.58
N SER A 194 -11.89 11.86 9.32
CA SER A 194 -12.34 11.09 8.16
C SER A 194 -11.88 9.64 8.24
N MET A 195 -10.62 9.40 8.61
CA MET A 195 -10.10 8.05 8.85
C MET A 195 -10.87 7.33 9.94
N LEU A 196 -11.13 8.01 11.07
CA LEU A 196 -11.91 7.44 12.16
C LEU A 196 -13.35 7.11 11.75
N SER A 197 -13.96 7.97 10.92
CA SER A 197 -15.29 7.72 10.34
C SER A 197 -15.29 6.46 9.49
N ASP A 198 -14.35 6.35 8.55
CA ASP A 198 -14.23 5.22 7.63
C ASP A 198 -13.92 3.91 8.40
N ALA A 199 -13.02 3.95 9.39
CA ALA A 199 -12.71 2.81 10.24
C ALA A 199 -13.94 2.29 11.00
N LYS A 200 -14.74 3.20 11.58
CA LYS A 200 -16.01 2.85 12.24
C LYS A 200 -17.00 2.22 11.27
N GLU A 201 -17.10 2.74 10.04
CA GLU A 201 -17.97 2.18 9.01
C GLU A 201 -17.54 0.78 8.59
N ILE A 202 -16.23 0.53 8.42
CA ILE A 202 -15.68 -0.79 8.10
C ILE A 202 -16.00 -1.79 9.22
N ILE A 203 -15.75 -1.43 10.48
CA ILE A 203 -16.07 -2.30 11.64
C ILE A 203 -17.57 -2.60 11.70
N ALA A 204 -18.42 -1.58 11.53
CA ALA A 204 -19.87 -1.75 11.55
C ALA A 204 -20.36 -2.69 10.43
N LYS A 205 -19.80 -2.56 9.22
CA LYS A 205 -20.05 -3.50 8.11
C LYS A 205 -19.57 -4.91 8.45
N GLY A 206 -18.38 -5.04 9.04
CA GLY A 206 -17.84 -6.34 9.46
C GLY A 206 -18.73 -7.07 10.47
N ILE A 207 -19.28 -6.34 11.45
CA ILE A 207 -20.27 -6.88 12.40
C ILE A 207 -21.57 -7.25 11.68
N LYS A 208 -22.11 -6.34 10.85
CA LYS A 208 -23.37 -6.56 10.11
C LYS A 208 -23.31 -7.82 9.24
N TYR A 209 -22.21 -8.03 8.53
CA TYR A 209 -22.01 -9.18 7.65
C TYR A 209 -21.43 -10.41 8.37
N LYS A 210 -21.34 -10.38 9.71
CA LYS A 210 -20.82 -11.48 10.55
C LYS A 210 -19.45 -11.99 10.06
N ILE A 211 -18.59 -11.09 9.56
CA ILE A 211 -17.23 -11.44 9.11
C ILE A 211 -16.46 -12.13 10.23
N PHE A 212 -16.68 -11.70 11.49
CA PHE A 212 -16.06 -12.25 12.69
C PHE A 212 -16.76 -13.50 13.27
N SER A 213 -17.57 -14.21 12.48
CA SER A 213 -18.16 -15.48 12.92
C SER A 213 -17.16 -16.64 12.79
N VAL A 214 -17.31 -17.64 13.65
CA VAL A 214 -16.45 -18.84 13.65
C VAL A 214 -16.46 -19.55 12.30
N LEU A 215 -17.61 -19.67 11.65
CA LEU A 215 -17.70 -20.29 10.32
C LEU A 215 -16.87 -19.53 9.28
N ASN A 216 -16.93 -18.20 9.27
CA ASN A 216 -16.12 -17.38 8.38
C ASN A 216 -14.62 -17.48 8.72
N PHE A 217 -14.26 -17.61 10.00
CA PHE A 217 -12.86 -17.84 10.39
C PHE A 217 -12.32 -19.16 9.81
N VAL A 218 -13.13 -20.23 9.81
CA VAL A 218 -12.76 -21.50 9.15
C VAL A 218 -12.56 -21.29 7.65
N VAL A 219 -13.50 -20.62 6.97
CA VAL A 219 -13.44 -20.37 5.52
C VAL A 219 -12.22 -19.51 5.15
N PHE A 220 -11.99 -18.40 5.84
CA PHE A 220 -10.85 -17.53 5.57
C PHE A 220 -9.52 -18.17 5.99
N GLY A 221 -9.49 -18.96 7.06
CA GLY A 221 -8.35 -19.78 7.43
C GLY A 221 -7.98 -20.76 6.32
N ALA A 222 -8.97 -21.41 5.70
CA ALA A 222 -8.75 -22.29 4.56
C ALA A 222 -8.18 -21.51 3.36
N LEU A 223 -8.76 -20.35 3.04
CA LEU A 223 -8.29 -19.48 1.94
C LEU A 223 -6.81 -19.09 2.08
N LEU A 224 -6.32 -18.86 3.31
CA LEU A 224 -4.91 -18.55 3.57
C LEU A 224 -3.97 -19.75 3.33
N CYS A 225 -4.47 -20.98 3.42
CA CYS A 225 -3.71 -22.21 3.20
C CYS A 225 -3.70 -22.65 1.73
N ILE A 226 -4.67 -22.23 0.91
CA ILE A 226 -4.81 -22.65 -0.51
C ILE A 226 -3.55 -22.41 -1.35
N PRO A 227 -2.87 -21.25 -1.29
CA PRO A 227 -1.72 -21.01 -2.16
C PRO A 227 -0.62 -22.07 -2.03
N TYR A 228 -0.37 -22.57 -0.81
CA TYR A 228 0.57 -23.66 -0.56
C TYR A 228 0.19 -24.97 -1.27
N PHE A 229 -1.10 -25.32 -1.27
CA PHE A 229 -1.58 -26.53 -1.95
C PHE A 229 -1.59 -26.40 -3.46
N LEU A 230 -1.81 -25.17 -3.98
CA LEU A 230 -1.68 -24.88 -5.40
C LEU A 230 -0.22 -24.99 -5.87
N GLU A 231 0.72 -24.48 -5.08
CA GLU A 231 2.16 -24.62 -5.35
C GLU A 231 2.58 -26.09 -5.40
N LEU A 232 2.11 -26.89 -4.43
CA LEU A 232 2.33 -28.34 -4.40
C LEU A 232 1.55 -29.11 -5.47
N LYS A 233 0.55 -28.49 -6.11
CA LYS A 233 -0.41 -29.13 -7.03
C LYS A 233 -1.09 -30.37 -6.44
N ARG A 234 -1.38 -30.35 -5.13
CA ARG A 234 -1.88 -31.51 -4.36
C ARG A 234 -3.08 -31.13 -3.50
N VAL A 235 -3.99 -32.08 -3.30
CA VAL A 235 -5.13 -31.91 -2.38
C VAL A 235 -4.73 -32.47 -1.01
N PRO A 236 -4.88 -31.72 0.09
CA PRO A 236 -4.57 -32.22 1.42
C PRO A 236 -5.56 -33.31 1.87
N GLU A 237 -5.05 -34.35 2.53
CA GLU A 237 -5.84 -35.26 3.35
C GLU A 237 -6.06 -34.63 4.72
N ILE A 238 -7.30 -34.26 5.02
CA ILE A 238 -7.62 -33.47 6.21
C ILE A 238 -8.41 -34.31 7.22
N SER A 239 -7.93 -34.42 8.47
CA SER A 239 -8.65 -35.14 9.54
C SER A 239 -9.79 -34.30 10.12
N ILE A 240 -11.04 -34.70 9.89
CA ILE A 240 -12.25 -33.89 10.13
C ILE A 240 -12.37 -33.34 11.57
N GLY A 241 -11.79 -34.01 12.57
CA GLY A 241 -11.96 -33.69 14.00
C GLY A 241 -11.24 -32.43 14.53
N SER A 242 -10.10 -32.02 13.97
CA SER A 242 -9.30 -30.87 14.48
C SER A 242 -9.27 -29.66 13.53
N ILE A 243 -9.75 -29.82 12.29
CA ILE A 243 -9.73 -28.80 11.23
C ILE A 243 -10.35 -27.47 11.66
N PRO A 244 -11.55 -27.43 12.29
CA PRO A 244 -12.21 -26.15 12.52
C PRO A 244 -11.40 -25.26 13.45
N ILE A 245 -10.76 -25.82 14.48
CA ILE A 245 -9.96 -25.07 15.45
C ILE A 245 -8.62 -24.64 14.85
N SER A 246 -7.96 -25.54 14.10
CA SER A 246 -6.71 -25.22 13.40
C SER A 246 -6.89 -24.09 12.38
N LEU A 247 -7.96 -24.13 11.58
CA LEU A 247 -8.24 -23.07 10.59
C LEU A 247 -8.64 -21.75 11.24
N VAL A 248 -9.37 -21.80 12.37
CA VAL A 248 -9.63 -20.62 13.20
C VAL A 248 -8.33 -20.00 13.70
N ALA A 249 -7.37 -20.81 14.15
CA ALA A 249 -6.05 -20.34 14.58
C ALA A 249 -5.25 -19.72 13.43
N VAL A 250 -5.25 -20.34 12.24
CA VAL A 250 -4.63 -19.75 11.03
C VAL A 250 -5.21 -18.37 10.75
N PHE A 251 -6.53 -18.24 10.73
CA PHE A 251 -7.16 -16.96 10.45
C PHE A 251 -6.85 -15.93 11.53
N ALA A 252 -6.84 -16.32 12.81
CA ALA A 252 -6.49 -15.43 13.93
C ALA A 252 -5.05 -14.91 13.83
N ILE A 253 -4.09 -15.76 13.45
CA ILE A 253 -2.70 -15.35 13.22
C ILE A 253 -2.63 -14.44 11.97
N GLY A 254 -3.28 -14.84 10.87
CA GLY A 254 -3.30 -14.08 9.63
C GLY A 254 -3.90 -12.68 9.78
N ILE A 255 -5.02 -12.53 10.49
CA ILE A 255 -5.64 -11.22 10.76
C ILE A 255 -4.77 -10.38 11.70
N SER A 256 -4.10 -10.99 12.68
CA SER A 256 -3.19 -10.28 13.58
C SER A 256 -1.98 -9.74 12.83
N LEU A 257 -1.38 -10.56 11.96
CA LEU A 257 -0.28 -10.16 11.08
C LEU A 257 -0.72 -9.06 10.11
N THR A 258 -1.91 -9.20 9.53
CA THR A 258 -2.54 -8.19 8.67
C THR A 258 -2.65 -6.86 9.41
N LEU A 259 -3.28 -6.85 10.59
CA LEU A 259 -3.47 -5.63 11.37
C LEU A 259 -2.14 -5.00 11.76
N TYR A 260 -1.15 -5.81 12.14
CA TYR A 260 0.19 -5.33 12.46
C TYR A 260 0.83 -4.60 11.26
N LEU A 261 0.83 -5.23 10.08
CA LEU A 261 1.37 -4.64 8.84
C LEU A 261 0.60 -3.37 8.44
N TYR A 262 -0.73 -3.42 8.55
CA TYR A 262 -1.58 -2.27 8.26
C TYR A 262 -1.25 -1.08 9.16
N ILE A 263 -1.22 -1.28 10.47
CA ILE A 263 -0.94 -0.23 11.45
C ILE A 263 0.46 0.33 11.23
N LEU A 264 1.46 -0.54 11.05
CA LEU A 264 2.85 -0.14 10.90
C LEU A 264 3.04 0.75 9.66
N VAL A 265 2.67 0.25 8.48
CA VAL A 265 2.86 0.98 7.21
C VAL A 265 1.96 2.21 7.15
N PHE A 266 0.73 2.14 7.68
CA PHE A 266 -0.17 3.28 7.68
C PHE A 266 0.33 4.42 8.59
N LEU A 267 0.70 4.10 9.84
CA LEU A 267 1.22 5.09 10.79
C LEU A 267 2.51 5.72 10.28
N GLN A 268 3.41 4.90 9.73
CA GLN A 268 4.63 5.37 9.08
C GLN A 268 4.32 6.49 8.09
N ASN A 269 3.41 6.22 7.14
CA ASN A 269 3.06 7.17 6.09
C ASN A 269 2.30 8.40 6.62
N TYR A 270 1.44 8.21 7.63
CA TYR A 270 0.71 9.31 8.27
C TYR A 270 1.66 10.30 8.97
N PHE A 271 2.57 9.80 9.80
CA PHE A 271 3.55 10.64 10.49
C PHE A 271 4.54 11.29 9.52
N LEU A 272 4.94 10.55 8.48
CA LEU A 272 5.78 11.08 7.41
C LEU A 272 5.10 12.25 6.68
N PHE A 273 3.83 12.10 6.31
CA PHE A 273 3.03 13.16 5.71
C PHE A 273 2.91 14.39 6.63
N ARG A 274 2.61 14.17 7.92
CA ARG A 274 2.48 15.24 8.91
C ARG A 274 3.79 15.99 9.12
N GLY A 275 4.91 15.27 9.24
CA GLY A 275 6.25 15.85 9.37
C GLY A 275 6.71 16.60 8.12
N TRP A 276 6.20 16.24 6.95
CA TRP A 276 6.60 16.80 5.65
C TRP A 276 5.67 17.86 5.08
N TYR A 277 4.53 18.13 5.72
CA TYR A 277 3.48 18.96 5.16
C TYR A 277 4.01 20.31 4.61
N GLU A 278 4.90 20.96 5.37
CA GLU A 278 5.48 22.27 5.06
C GLU A 278 6.83 22.21 4.35
N SER A 279 7.46 21.02 4.29
CA SER A 279 8.79 20.86 3.72
C SER A 279 8.80 21.03 2.20
N LYS A 280 9.94 21.47 1.66
CA LYS A 280 10.13 21.64 0.21
C LYS A 280 10.15 20.30 -0.52
N ASN A 281 9.43 20.19 -1.64
CA ASN A 281 9.35 18.95 -2.44
C ASN A 281 10.72 18.42 -2.88
N LYS A 282 11.70 19.28 -3.16
CA LYS A 282 13.07 18.87 -3.52
C LYS A 282 13.74 18.03 -2.42
N VAL A 283 13.53 18.39 -1.15
CA VAL A 283 14.12 17.67 -0.01
C VAL A 283 13.43 16.32 0.17
N LYS A 284 12.10 16.29 0.04
CA LYS A 284 11.31 15.03 0.09
C LYS A 284 11.75 14.05 -0.99
N LEU A 285 11.91 14.53 -2.23
CA LEU A 285 12.37 13.73 -3.38
C LEU A 285 13.78 13.16 -3.15
N CYS A 286 14.71 13.98 -2.65
CA CYS A 286 16.07 13.55 -2.35
C CYS A 286 16.08 12.42 -1.32
N PHE A 287 15.32 12.57 -0.23
CA PHE A 287 15.20 11.53 0.79
C PHE A 287 14.65 10.23 0.24
N MET A 288 13.52 10.28 -0.46
CA MET A 288 12.93 9.09 -1.05
C MET A 288 13.87 8.40 -2.04
N GLY A 289 14.61 9.16 -2.84
CA GLY A 289 15.58 8.60 -3.78
C GLY A 289 16.70 7.85 -3.06
N ILE A 290 17.26 8.42 -1.99
CA ILE A 290 18.33 7.78 -1.21
C ILE A 290 17.81 6.55 -0.45
N ASP A 291 16.66 6.70 0.23
CA ASP A 291 15.98 5.63 0.98
C ASP A 291 15.70 4.42 0.08
N PHE A 292 15.09 4.66 -1.08
CA PHE A 292 14.82 3.63 -2.08
C PHE A 292 16.09 2.97 -2.59
N SER A 293 17.11 3.76 -2.90
CA SER A 293 18.40 3.23 -3.39
C SER A 293 19.06 2.33 -2.35
N MET A 294 18.99 2.69 -1.06
CA MET A 294 19.53 1.87 0.03
C MET A 294 18.77 0.55 0.19
N ILE A 295 17.43 0.57 0.19
CA ILE A 295 16.62 -0.66 0.30
C ILE A 295 16.84 -1.57 -0.91
N LEU A 296 16.91 -0.99 -2.11
CA LEU A 296 17.18 -1.71 -3.34
C LEU A 296 18.56 -2.38 -3.28
N LEU A 297 19.59 -1.63 -2.88
CA LEU A 297 20.94 -2.15 -2.68
C LEU A 297 20.93 -3.33 -1.69
N MET A 298 20.34 -3.14 -0.50
CA MET A 298 20.28 -4.18 0.54
C MET A 298 19.53 -5.43 0.08
N THR A 299 18.49 -5.26 -0.74
CA THR A 299 17.71 -6.37 -1.33
C THR A 299 18.55 -7.19 -2.30
N PHE A 300 19.45 -6.55 -3.07
CA PHE A 300 20.28 -7.23 -4.08
C PHE A 300 21.61 -7.77 -3.54
N ILE A 301 21.99 -7.47 -2.29
CA ILE A 301 23.25 -7.97 -1.70
C ILE A 301 23.44 -9.49 -1.91
N PRO A 302 22.44 -10.37 -1.67
CA PRO A 302 22.60 -11.80 -1.88
C PRO A 302 22.94 -12.16 -3.34
N VAL A 303 22.25 -11.53 -4.30
CA VAL A 303 22.45 -11.77 -5.75
C VAL A 303 23.80 -11.25 -6.22
N ILE A 304 24.20 -10.08 -5.73
CA ILE A 304 25.49 -9.44 -6.02
C ILE A 304 26.62 -10.31 -5.48
N HIS A 305 26.49 -10.82 -4.25
CA HIS A 305 27.50 -11.67 -3.61
C HIS A 305 27.70 -12.97 -4.39
N ASP A 306 26.59 -13.64 -4.75
CA ASP A 306 26.61 -14.92 -5.46
C ASP A 306 27.13 -14.78 -6.92
N LYS A 307 26.62 -13.82 -7.70
CA LYS A 307 27.02 -13.65 -9.11
C LYS A 307 28.41 -13.06 -9.32
N LEU A 308 28.88 -12.18 -8.43
CA LEU A 308 30.20 -11.55 -8.57
C LEU A 308 31.32 -12.36 -7.92
N ASN A 309 31.00 -13.50 -7.30
CA ASN A 309 31.97 -14.37 -6.64
C ASN A 309 32.88 -13.59 -5.67
N LEU A 310 32.28 -12.66 -4.90
CA LEU A 310 32.97 -11.73 -4.01
C LEU A 310 33.72 -12.42 -2.85
N SER A 311 33.57 -13.75 -2.75
CA SER A 311 34.35 -14.64 -1.90
C SER A 311 35.86 -14.52 -2.12
N SER A 312 36.31 -14.12 -3.32
CA SER A 312 37.73 -13.93 -3.66
C SER A 312 38.26 -12.51 -3.45
N SER A 313 37.47 -11.60 -2.85
CA SER A 313 37.91 -10.22 -2.61
C SER A 313 38.95 -10.12 -1.48
N SER A 314 39.94 -9.22 -1.63
CA SER A 314 41.05 -9.02 -0.69
C SER A 314 40.66 -8.24 0.59
N TYR A 315 39.42 -7.76 0.69
CA TYR A 315 38.91 -7.04 1.86
C TYR A 315 37.99 -7.95 2.70
N GLU A 316 38.43 -8.34 3.90
CA GLU A 316 37.69 -9.24 4.80
C GLU A 316 36.24 -8.81 5.07
N HIS A 317 35.97 -7.50 5.13
CA HIS A 317 34.64 -6.94 5.39
C HIS A 317 33.65 -7.10 4.22
N ILE A 318 34.13 -7.34 2.99
CA ILE A 318 33.31 -7.53 1.78
C ILE A 318 33.11 -9.03 1.50
N ARG A 319 33.92 -9.89 2.12
CA ARG A 319 33.90 -11.35 1.95
C ARG A 319 32.62 -12.00 2.49
N ASP A 320 31.99 -11.41 3.50
CA ASP A 320 30.77 -11.92 4.14
C ASP A 320 29.54 -11.03 3.81
N ALA A 321 28.53 -11.62 3.17
CA ALA A 321 27.25 -10.97 2.87
C ALA A 321 26.55 -10.45 4.14
N GLY A 322 26.72 -11.13 5.28
CA GLY A 322 26.19 -10.67 6.57
C GLY A 322 26.88 -9.40 7.08
N CYS A 323 28.19 -9.29 6.88
CA CYS A 323 28.95 -8.09 7.22
C CYS A 323 28.53 -6.89 6.37
N LEU A 324 28.39 -7.08 5.05
CA LEU A 324 27.90 -6.06 4.11
C LEU A 324 26.49 -5.58 4.47
N LEU A 325 25.57 -6.50 4.77
CA LEU A 325 24.21 -6.16 5.19
C LEU A 325 24.23 -5.32 6.48
N LYS A 326 25.04 -5.71 7.47
CA LYS A 326 25.16 -4.97 8.74
C LYS A 326 25.68 -3.55 8.52
N ILE A 327 26.66 -3.36 7.64
CA ILE A 327 27.18 -2.03 7.29
C ILE A 327 26.06 -1.19 6.64
N CYS A 328 25.34 -1.76 5.68
CA CYS A 328 24.25 -1.06 4.99
C CYS A 328 23.11 -0.68 5.96
N LEU A 329 22.71 -1.58 6.85
CA LEU A 329 21.72 -1.31 7.90
C LEU A 329 22.18 -0.18 8.84
N THR A 330 23.47 -0.16 9.21
CA THR A 330 24.04 0.90 10.05
C THR A 330 24.01 2.25 9.32
N LEU A 331 24.41 2.29 8.05
CA LEU A 331 24.34 3.49 7.22
C LEU A 331 22.90 3.98 7.03
N HIS A 332 21.96 3.06 6.87
CA HIS A 332 20.54 3.38 6.74
C HIS A 332 19.99 4.01 8.02
N ALA A 333 20.32 3.46 9.20
CA ALA A 333 19.96 4.06 10.49
C ALA A 333 20.56 5.46 10.67
N ILE A 334 21.85 5.65 10.34
CA ILE A 334 22.51 6.96 10.39
C ILE A 334 21.85 7.95 9.43
N PHE A 335 21.49 7.51 8.23
CA PHE A 335 20.79 8.31 7.24
C PHE A 335 19.43 8.79 7.76
N LEU A 336 18.62 7.89 8.33
CA LEU A 336 17.32 8.23 8.90
C LEU A 336 17.43 9.22 10.07
N LEU A 337 18.45 9.08 10.93
CA LEU A 337 18.72 10.02 12.02
C LEU A 337 19.17 11.40 11.50
N SER A 338 20.10 11.41 10.56
CA SER A 338 20.60 12.65 9.92
C SER A 338 19.48 13.40 9.22
N PHE A 339 18.60 12.65 8.55
CA PHE A 339 17.40 13.17 7.92
C PHE A 339 16.41 13.74 8.93
N SER A 340 16.14 13.00 10.02
CA SER A 340 15.24 13.46 11.09
C SER A 340 15.73 14.79 11.68
N TYR A 341 17.03 14.93 11.88
CA TYR A 341 17.66 16.18 12.33
C TYR A 341 17.49 17.32 11.31
N LYS A 342 17.71 17.06 10.02
CA LYS A 342 17.51 18.04 8.94
C LYS A 342 16.06 18.53 8.90
N PHE A 343 15.09 17.62 9.00
CA PHE A 343 13.66 17.96 8.95
C PHE A 343 13.16 18.64 10.19
N TRP A 344 13.69 18.29 11.36
CA TRP A 344 13.42 19.02 12.58
C TRP A 344 13.86 20.48 12.50
N ARG A 345 15.02 20.76 11.89
CA ARG A 345 15.48 22.14 11.68
C ARG A 345 14.50 22.96 10.84
N ASP A 346 13.81 22.31 9.90
CA ASP A 346 12.81 22.93 9.04
C ASP A 346 11.41 22.98 9.71
N ASN A 347 11.08 22.04 10.61
CA ASN A 347 9.78 21.88 11.28
C ASN A 347 9.94 21.59 12.78
N LYS A 348 10.18 22.64 13.58
CA LYS A 348 10.58 22.52 15.00
C LYS A 348 9.57 21.83 15.91
N ASP A 349 8.28 21.90 15.58
CA ASP A 349 7.18 21.45 16.45
C ASP A 349 6.76 19.97 16.26
N GLU A 350 7.40 19.23 15.33
CA GLU A 350 6.97 17.87 14.94
C GLU A 350 8.09 16.83 15.05
N LEU A 351 9.10 17.09 15.90
CA LEU A 351 10.25 16.18 16.07
C LEU A 351 9.83 14.76 16.44
N SER A 352 8.85 14.61 17.33
CA SER A 352 8.33 13.31 17.76
C SER A 352 7.78 12.50 16.59
N ASP A 353 7.03 13.16 15.71
CA ASP A 353 6.36 12.55 14.58
C ASP A 353 7.38 12.16 13.50
N ILE A 354 8.38 13.01 13.27
CA ILE A 354 9.49 12.73 12.34
C ILE A 354 10.33 11.55 12.82
N LEU A 355 10.68 11.51 14.11
CA LEU A 355 11.44 10.39 14.70
C LEU A 355 10.63 9.09 14.68
N LEU A 356 9.33 9.16 15.00
CA LEU A 356 8.46 8.00 14.93
C LEU A 356 8.32 7.48 13.50
N ALA A 357 8.20 8.37 12.51
CA ALA A 357 8.19 7.98 11.11
C ALA A 357 9.50 7.29 10.70
N ALA A 358 10.66 7.83 11.10
CA ALA A 358 11.97 7.25 10.84
C ALA A 358 12.13 5.86 11.48
N LEU A 359 11.68 5.69 12.73
CA LEU A 359 11.70 4.40 13.41
C LEU A 359 10.80 3.38 12.69
N LEU A 360 9.59 3.78 12.30
CA LEU A 360 8.66 2.90 11.59
C LEU A 360 9.16 2.52 10.19
N ILE A 361 9.82 3.46 9.49
CA ILE A 361 10.53 3.19 8.22
C ILE A 361 11.56 2.08 8.44
N PHE A 362 12.45 2.27 9.41
CA PHE A 362 13.52 1.31 9.70
C PHE A 362 12.97 -0.09 10.03
N ILE A 363 11.95 -0.17 10.89
CA ILE A 363 11.32 -1.45 11.24
C ILE A 363 10.66 -2.10 10.01
N SER A 364 9.94 -1.31 9.20
CA SER A 364 9.29 -1.82 7.98
C SER A 364 10.33 -2.39 7.01
N ASP A 365 11.44 -1.68 6.80
CA ASP A 365 12.47 -2.10 5.85
C ASP A 365 13.24 -3.31 6.35
N LEU A 366 13.52 -3.37 7.65
CA LEU A 366 14.11 -4.55 8.28
C LEU A 366 13.21 -5.79 8.12
N LEU A 367 11.90 -5.65 8.28
CA LEU A 367 10.95 -6.76 8.08
C LEU A 367 10.96 -7.26 6.63
N ILE A 368 10.97 -6.35 5.65
CA ILE A 368 11.08 -6.70 4.23
C ILE A 368 12.39 -7.47 3.99
N LEU A 369 13.52 -6.97 4.50
CA LEU A 369 14.82 -7.62 4.37
C LEU A 369 14.84 -9.01 5.03
N LEU A 370 14.27 -9.16 6.23
CA LEU A 370 14.18 -10.47 6.89
C LEU A 370 13.41 -11.48 6.04
N VAL A 371 12.27 -11.08 5.45
CA VAL A 371 11.48 -11.95 4.56
C VAL A 371 12.30 -12.39 3.34
N ILE A 372 13.13 -11.51 2.78
CA ILE A 372 14.01 -11.79 1.64
C ILE A 372 15.08 -12.81 2.04
N TYR A 373 15.78 -12.55 3.14
CA TYR A 373 16.93 -13.35 3.55
C TYR A 373 16.53 -14.73 4.10
N PHE A 374 15.34 -14.89 4.69
CA PHE A 374 14.85 -16.18 5.17
C PHE A 374 14.31 -17.09 4.06
N ASN A 375 13.83 -16.53 2.94
CA ASN A 375 13.21 -17.29 1.85
C ASN A 375 14.03 -17.24 0.55
N TYR A 376 15.33 -16.97 0.64
CA TYR A 376 16.17 -16.74 -0.53
C TYR A 376 16.26 -17.99 -1.42
N THR A 377 15.53 -17.94 -2.53
CA THR A 377 15.56 -18.85 -3.69
C THR A 377 15.32 -18.00 -4.94
N ASP A 378 15.80 -18.43 -6.12
CA ASP A 378 15.71 -17.62 -7.35
C ASP A 378 14.27 -17.19 -7.70
N ASP A 379 13.28 -18.02 -7.37
CA ASP A 379 11.85 -17.74 -7.61
C ASP A 379 11.28 -16.65 -6.68
N TYR A 380 11.84 -16.47 -5.48
CA TYR A 380 11.39 -15.45 -4.53
C TYR A 380 11.79 -14.03 -4.93
N ILE A 381 12.84 -13.85 -5.74
CA ILE A 381 13.27 -12.54 -6.24
C ILE A 381 12.15 -11.85 -7.04
N LEU A 382 11.36 -12.63 -7.80
CA LEU A 382 10.22 -12.15 -8.58
C LEU A 382 9.06 -11.61 -7.72
N VAL A 383 8.92 -12.07 -6.48
CA VAL A 383 7.90 -11.59 -5.52
C VAL A 383 8.43 -10.39 -4.71
N VAL A 384 9.73 -10.41 -4.41
CA VAL A 384 10.41 -9.40 -3.60
C VAL A 384 10.52 -8.04 -4.31
N ILE A 385 10.88 -8.02 -5.59
CA ILE A 385 11.02 -6.77 -6.34
C ILE A 385 9.70 -5.98 -6.36
N PRO A 386 8.53 -6.59 -6.69
CA PRO A 386 7.24 -5.93 -6.57
C PRO A 386 6.94 -5.39 -5.16
N MET A 387 7.32 -6.10 -4.09
CA MET A 387 7.10 -5.66 -2.70
C MET A 387 7.88 -4.38 -2.39
N VAL A 388 9.16 -4.35 -2.75
CA VAL A 388 10.02 -3.16 -2.57
C VAL A 388 9.48 -1.99 -3.39
N LEU A 389 9.07 -2.23 -4.64
CA LEU A 389 8.46 -1.21 -5.50
C LEU A 389 7.13 -0.70 -4.93
N LEU A 390 6.26 -1.57 -4.43
CA LEU A 390 4.98 -1.18 -3.81
C LEU A 390 5.19 -0.37 -2.53
N SER A 391 6.11 -0.81 -1.65
CA SER A 391 6.48 -0.07 -0.44
C SER A 391 6.97 1.34 -0.79
N PHE A 392 7.81 1.45 -1.82
CA PHE A 392 8.28 2.73 -2.34
C PHE A 392 7.16 3.59 -2.93
N MET A 393 6.26 3.00 -3.72
CA MET A 393 5.10 3.72 -4.28
C MET A 393 4.23 4.32 -3.18
N ILE A 394 3.99 3.59 -2.08
CA ILE A 394 3.22 4.11 -0.94
C ILE A 394 3.92 5.32 -0.31
N ARG A 395 5.24 5.26 -0.11
CA ARG A 395 6.03 6.39 0.41
C ARG A 395 6.01 7.58 -0.55
N PHE A 396 6.12 7.34 -1.86
CA PHE A 396 6.10 8.36 -2.90
C PHE A 396 4.82 9.21 -2.89
N LEU A 397 3.68 8.61 -2.56
CA LEU A 397 2.42 9.35 -2.41
C LEU A 397 2.49 10.43 -1.32
N GLN A 398 3.38 10.29 -0.33
CA GLN A 398 3.54 11.26 0.76
C GLN A 398 4.29 12.53 0.37
N ILE A 399 4.87 12.61 -0.84
CA ILE A 399 5.39 13.89 -1.37
C ILE A 399 4.23 14.89 -1.51
N SER A 400 3.06 14.38 -1.88
CA SER A 400 1.87 15.18 -2.10
C SER A 400 1.49 15.95 -0.86
N LYS A 401 1.00 17.19 -1.03
CA LYS A 401 0.34 17.94 0.05
C LYS A 401 -1.02 17.34 0.46
N LYS A 402 -1.43 16.29 -0.25
CA LYS A 402 -2.72 15.60 -0.10
C LYS A 402 -2.52 14.17 0.37
N PHE A 403 -2.81 13.93 1.65
CA PHE A 403 -2.77 12.59 2.22
C PHE A 403 -3.92 11.72 1.70
N SER A 404 -3.67 10.95 0.64
CA SER A 404 -4.68 10.10 -0.01
C SER A 404 -4.79 8.72 0.67
N TYR A 405 -5.17 8.71 1.95
CA TYR A 405 -5.13 7.51 2.79
C TYR A 405 -5.95 6.33 2.25
N ARG A 406 -7.05 6.59 1.54
CA ARG A 406 -7.86 5.53 0.92
C ARG A 406 -7.09 4.76 -0.16
N TYR A 407 -6.28 5.47 -0.95
CA TYR A 407 -5.43 4.84 -1.96
C TYR A 407 -4.27 4.08 -1.29
N ILE A 408 -3.69 4.65 -0.23
CA ILE A 408 -2.67 3.95 0.58
C ILE A 408 -3.23 2.62 1.12
N LEU A 409 -4.42 2.63 1.71
CA LEU A 409 -5.07 1.42 2.24
C LEU A 409 -5.37 0.41 1.14
N PHE A 410 -5.78 0.86 -0.05
CA PHE A 410 -6.03 -0.02 -1.19
C PHE A 410 -4.74 -0.72 -1.67
N VAL A 411 -3.66 0.06 -1.86
CA VAL A 411 -2.35 -0.47 -2.25
C VAL A 411 -1.80 -1.42 -1.17
N LEU A 412 -1.97 -1.07 0.10
CA LEU A 412 -1.55 -1.90 1.23
C LEU A 412 -2.37 -3.20 1.33
N SER A 413 -3.64 -3.19 0.93
CA SER A 413 -4.46 -4.41 0.82
C SER A 413 -3.81 -5.41 -0.13
N PHE A 414 -3.30 -4.93 -1.26
CA PHE A 414 -2.62 -5.76 -2.25
C PHE A 414 -1.29 -6.31 -1.70
N VAL A 415 -0.46 -5.47 -1.06
CA VAL A 415 0.80 -5.91 -0.42
C VAL A 415 0.54 -7.02 0.60
N VAL A 416 -0.41 -6.80 1.51
CA VAL A 416 -0.74 -7.77 2.55
C VAL A 416 -1.27 -9.07 1.94
N PHE A 417 -2.11 -9.00 0.90
CA PHE A 417 -2.59 -10.19 0.21
C PHE A 417 -1.45 -11.03 -0.36
N VAL A 418 -0.47 -10.39 -1.02
CA VAL A 418 0.71 -11.10 -1.55
C VAL A 418 1.54 -11.69 -0.40
N LEU A 419 1.81 -10.93 0.67
CA LEU A 419 2.57 -11.40 1.83
C LEU A 419 1.93 -12.61 2.49
N LEU A 420 0.61 -12.56 2.72
CA LEU A 420 -0.13 -13.67 3.30
C LEU A 420 -0.13 -14.90 2.39
N SER A 421 -0.22 -14.70 1.08
CA SER A 421 -0.15 -15.80 0.10
C SER A 421 1.23 -16.46 0.12
N SER A 422 2.31 -15.68 0.16
CA SER A 422 3.68 -16.20 0.31
C SER A 422 3.95 -16.84 1.67
N ALA A 423 3.20 -16.46 2.71
CA ALA A 423 3.25 -17.07 4.04
C ALA A 423 2.35 -18.31 4.19
N SER A 424 1.62 -18.73 3.15
CA SER A 424 0.68 -19.86 3.19
C SER A 424 1.31 -21.15 3.71
N GLY A 425 2.54 -21.47 3.30
CA GLY A 425 3.28 -22.64 3.79
C GLY A 425 3.59 -22.57 5.29
N PHE A 426 3.85 -21.37 5.83
CA PHE A 426 4.00 -21.18 7.28
C PHE A 426 2.69 -21.46 8.01
N PHE A 427 1.56 -20.96 7.49
CA PHE A 427 0.26 -21.23 8.10
C PHE A 427 -0.08 -22.72 8.13
N VAL A 428 0.15 -23.42 7.02
CA VAL A 428 -0.09 -24.88 6.93
C VAL A 428 0.79 -25.66 7.91
N ARG A 429 2.08 -25.29 8.03
CA ARG A 429 3.02 -25.90 9.00
C ARG A 429 2.63 -25.63 10.45
N ALA A 430 2.26 -24.39 10.78
CA ALA A 430 1.96 -23.97 12.14
C ALA A 430 0.81 -24.77 12.77
N VAL A 431 -0.11 -25.26 11.93
CA VAL A 431 -1.32 -25.97 12.37
C VAL A 431 -1.37 -27.44 11.95
N GLY A 432 -0.31 -27.95 11.31
CA GLY A 432 -0.18 -29.35 10.91
C GLY A 432 -1.24 -29.82 9.90
N LEU A 433 -1.63 -28.95 8.95
CA LEU A 433 -2.75 -29.19 8.03
C LEU A 433 -2.40 -29.95 6.74
N ALA A 434 -1.13 -30.24 6.49
CA ALA A 434 -0.71 -30.95 5.29
C ALA A 434 -0.32 -32.40 5.64
N ASN A 435 -1.31 -33.28 5.63
CA ASN A 435 -1.04 -34.69 5.33
C ASN A 435 -1.33 -34.89 3.84
N TYR A 436 -0.40 -35.43 3.07
CA TYR A 436 -0.66 -35.77 1.67
C TYR A 436 0.16 -36.97 1.23
N GLN A 437 -0.40 -37.77 0.33
CA GLN A 437 0.32 -38.87 -0.29
C GLN A 437 1.13 -38.38 -1.48
N ILE A 438 2.39 -38.77 -1.55
CA ILE A 438 3.31 -38.41 -2.63
C ILE A 438 4.27 -39.56 -2.93
N ASP A 439 4.87 -39.51 -4.12
CA ASP A 439 5.97 -40.37 -4.50
C ASP A 439 7.27 -39.63 -4.21
N LEU A 440 8.15 -40.23 -3.40
CA LEU A 440 9.40 -39.59 -2.96
C LEU A 440 10.61 -40.47 -3.23
N ASP A 441 11.67 -39.82 -3.69
CA ASP A 441 12.99 -40.42 -3.84
C ASP A 441 13.86 -39.93 -2.67
N ILE A 442 14.22 -40.85 -1.78
CA ILE A 442 14.94 -40.54 -0.53
C ILE A 442 16.29 -41.25 -0.55
N ARG A 443 17.37 -40.53 -0.19
CA ARG A 443 18.70 -41.16 -0.05
C ARG A 443 18.67 -42.28 0.98
N LYS A 444 19.24 -43.44 0.61
CA LYS A 444 19.21 -44.66 1.43
C LYS A 444 19.74 -44.45 2.86
N ASP A 445 20.79 -43.64 3.00
CA ASP A 445 21.46 -43.36 4.28
C ASP A 445 20.57 -42.63 5.30
N ASN A 446 19.49 -42.00 4.84
CA ASN A 446 18.55 -41.25 5.68
C ASN A 446 17.30 -42.06 6.06
N ILE A 447 17.21 -43.32 5.63
CA ILE A 447 16.07 -44.20 5.91
C ILE A 447 16.48 -45.21 6.98
N PRO A 448 15.74 -45.33 8.09
CA PRO A 448 16.02 -46.34 9.11
C PRO A 448 15.97 -47.77 8.55
N GLU A 449 16.86 -48.63 9.03
CA GLU A 449 17.00 -50.01 8.56
C GLU A 449 15.71 -50.83 8.68
N TYR A 450 14.90 -50.58 9.71
CA TYR A 450 13.61 -51.27 9.87
C TYR A 450 12.60 -50.95 8.74
N ILE A 451 12.67 -49.76 8.14
CA ILE A 451 11.84 -49.40 6.97
C ILE A 451 12.35 -50.10 5.71
N LEU A 452 13.68 -50.22 5.58
CA LEU A 452 14.33 -50.90 4.44
C LEU A 452 14.00 -52.39 4.37
N ASN A 453 13.76 -52.99 5.53
CA ASN A 453 13.46 -54.41 5.67
C ASN A 453 11.97 -54.74 5.49
N LEU A 454 11.10 -53.74 5.29
CA LEU A 454 9.67 -53.97 5.02
C LEU A 454 9.45 -54.59 3.63
N ASN A 455 8.65 -55.65 3.55
CA ASN A 455 8.35 -56.34 2.29
C ASN A 455 7.21 -55.67 1.49
N ILE A 456 7.37 -54.38 1.17
CA ILE A 456 6.30 -53.54 0.60
C ILE A 456 6.52 -53.19 -0.88
N LYS A 457 6.91 -54.17 -1.70
CA LYS A 457 7.23 -53.94 -3.12
C LYS A 457 5.99 -53.56 -3.95
N CYS A 458 6.12 -52.52 -4.78
CA CYS A 458 5.09 -52.12 -5.72
C CYS A 458 4.78 -53.26 -6.70
N GLN A 459 3.49 -53.55 -6.92
CA GLN A 459 3.06 -54.59 -7.86
C GLN A 459 3.07 -54.06 -9.31
N SER A 460 3.39 -54.95 -10.26
CA SER A 460 3.46 -54.61 -11.69
C SER A 460 2.10 -54.50 -12.38
N LYS A 461 1.00 -54.89 -11.72
CA LYS A 461 -0.38 -54.79 -12.23
C LYS A 461 -1.20 -53.89 -11.31
N ALA A 462 -1.23 -52.60 -11.60
CA ALA A 462 -1.92 -51.58 -10.80
C ALA A 462 -3.46 -51.57 -10.98
N SER A 463 -4.10 -52.62 -11.50
CA SER A 463 -5.43 -52.50 -12.12
C SER A 463 -6.60 -53.23 -11.47
N GLU A 464 -6.48 -53.92 -10.32
CA GLU A 464 -7.64 -54.66 -9.77
C GLU A 464 -8.00 -54.35 -8.31
N ASP A 465 -7.08 -53.86 -7.48
CA ASP A 465 -7.38 -53.52 -6.08
C ASP A 465 -7.31 -52.00 -5.82
N ILE A 466 -8.48 -51.36 -5.84
CA ILE A 466 -8.66 -49.94 -5.46
C ILE A 466 -8.14 -49.67 -4.02
N GLU A 467 -8.13 -50.70 -3.16
CA GLU A 467 -7.56 -50.60 -1.80
C GLU A 467 -6.03 -50.47 -1.78
N PHE A 468 -5.31 -51.04 -2.76
CA PHE A 468 -3.84 -51.01 -2.78
C PHE A 468 -3.27 -49.64 -3.16
N ILE A 469 -4.06 -48.80 -3.84
CA ILE A 469 -3.69 -47.43 -4.24
C ILE A 469 -3.51 -46.52 -3.02
N LYS A 470 -4.03 -46.90 -1.84
CA LYS A 470 -3.87 -46.14 -0.59
C LYS A 470 -2.59 -46.43 0.20
N TYR A 471 -1.89 -47.53 -0.08
CA TYR A 471 -0.74 -47.97 0.72
C TYR A 471 0.59 -47.60 0.10
N THR A 472 1.58 -47.38 0.95
CA THR A 472 2.94 -47.03 0.55
C THR A 472 3.65 -48.26 -0.02
N CYS A 473 4.33 -48.12 -1.15
CA CYS A 473 5.15 -49.21 -1.72
C CYS A 473 6.52 -48.73 -2.18
N ILE A 474 7.50 -49.64 -2.22
CA ILE A 474 8.87 -49.38 -2.68
C ILE A 474 9.03 -49.94 -4.09
N LEU A 475 9.49 -49.12 -5.03
CA LEU A 475 9.94 -49.57 -6.34
C LEU A 475 11.34 -50.16 -6.22
N ASP A 476 11.56 -51.35 -6.80
CA ASP A 476 12.90 -51.93 -6.95
C ASP A 476 13.72 -51.04 -7.89
N ASP A 477 14.52 -50.14 -7.32
CA ASP A 477 15.48 -49.36 -8.08
C ASP A 477 16.88 -49.96 -7.98
N LYS A 478 17.49 -50.23 -9.14
CA LYS A 478 18.82 -50.86 -9.26
C LYS A 478 19.97 -49.88 -9.01
N SER A 479 19.69 -48.60 -8.75
CA SER A 479 20.67 -47.52 -8.67
C SER A 479 21.36 -47.33 -7.31
N GLY A 480 20.96 -48.04 -6.26
CA GLY A 480 21.69 -48.19 -4.99
C GLY A 480 21.78 -46.97 -4.06
N LEU A 481 21.66 -45.74 -4.58
CA LEU A 481 21.85 -44.49 -3.82
C LEU A 481 20.54 -43.90 -3.24
N ALA A 482 19.40 -44.17 -3.87
CA ALA A 482 18.10 -43.65 -3.48
C ALA A 482 17.02 -44.73 -3.52
N ILE A 483 16.03 -44.62 -2.63
CA ILE A 483 14.88 -45.51 -2.57
C ILE A 483 13.65 -44.73 -2.99
N LYS A 484 12.91 -45.33 -3.92
CA LYS A 484 11.72 -44.76 -4.54
C LYS A 484 10.48 -45.27 -3.82
N PHE A 485 9.89 -44.42 -2.99
CA PHE A 485 8.60 -44.65 -2.37
C PHE A 485 7.48 -44.16 -3.27
N LYS A 486 6.41 -44.95 -3.36
CA LYS A 486 5.12 -44.59 -3.96
C LYS A 486 4.09 -44.45 -2.86
N ASN A 487 3.22 -43.44 -2.96
CA ASN A 487 2.13 -43.19 -2.00
C ASN A 487 2.58 -43.14 -0.54
N ILE A 488 3.71 -42.49 -0.24
CA ILE A 488 4.12 -42.26 1.16
C ILE A 488 3.32 -41.10 1.75
N LEU A 489 2.80 -41.28 2.97
CA LEU A 489 2.05 -40.24 3.64
C LEU A 489 3.03 -39.26 4.29
N VAL A 490 3.10 -38.05 3.73
CA VAL A 490 3.86 -36.94 4.31
C VAL A 490 2.97 -36.22 5.30
N LYS A 491 3.34 -36.22 6.57
CA LYS A 491 2.76 -35.39 7.62
C LYS A 491 3.67 -34.19 7.88
N VAL A 492 3.17 -33.00 7.56
CA VAL A 492 3.88 -31.76 7.80
C VAL A 492 3.67 -31.34 9.26
N LYS A 493 4.73 -31.28 10.05
CA LYS A 493 4.70 -30.76 11.43
C LYS A 493 5.31 -29.36 11.53
N SER A 494 5.03 -28.70 12.65
CA SER A 494 5.47 -27.33 12.94
C SER A 494 6.98 -27.17 13.13
N ASP A 495 7.73 -28.27 13.23
CA ASP A 495 9.19 -28.28 13.44
C ASP A 495 10.01 -28.26 12.13
N GLY A 496 9.35 -28.17 10.96
CA GLY A 496 10.02 -28.15 9.66
C GLY A 496 10.59 -29.51 9.23
N LYS A 497 10.24 -30.60 9.91
CA LYS A 497 10.57 -31.97 9.49
C LYS A 497 9.36 -32.62 8.83
N TYR A 498 9.60 -33.35 7.74
CA TYR A 498 8.59 -34.23 7.18
C TYR A 498 8.52 -35.49 8.03
N TRP A 499 7.35 -35.75 8.59
CA TRP A 499 7.03 -37.04 9.19
C TRP A 499 6.52 -37.93 8.08
N LEU A 500 7.29 -38.96 7.74
CA LEU A 500 6.90 -39.91 6.72
C LEU A 500 6.24 -41.10 7.41
N GLU A 501 4.98 -41.36 7.06
CA GLU A 501 4.25 -42.54 7.51
C GLU A 501 4.12 -43.50 6.34
N VAL A 502 4.65 -44.70 6.55
CA VAL A 502 4.52 -45.86 5.66
C VAL A 502 3.32 -46.63 6.18
N ALA A 503 2.20 -46.49 5.48
CA ALA A 503 1.04 -47.34 5.71
C ALA A 503 1.23 -48.59 4.85
N SER A 504 1.54 -49.72 5.47
CA SER A 504 1.82 -50.97 4.79
C SER A 504 0.84 -52.06 5.20
N LYS A 505 0.34 -52.79 4.21
CA LYS A 505 -0.28 -54.10 4.42
C LYS A 505 0.76 -55.14 4.06
N ASP A 506 1.37 -55.78 5.08
CA ASP A 506 2.31 -56.87 4.79
C ASP A 506 1.55 -58.00 4.09
N ARG A 507 2.16 -58.63 3.09
CA ARG A 507 1.49 -59.67 2.27
C ARG A 507 1.09 -60.89 3.10
N ASN A 508 1.68 -61.05 4.28
CA ASN A 508 1.49 -62.19 5.17
C ASN A 508 0.64 -61.87 6.41
N GLU A 509 0.25 -60.61 6.63
CA GLU A 509 -0.49 -60.20 7.82
C GLU A 509 -1.82 -59.53 7.44
N SER A 510 -2.89 -59.87 8.17
CA SER A 510 -4.22 -59.27 7.97
C SER A 510 -4.33 -57.85 8.53
N GLU A 511 -3.37 -57.44 9.35
CA GLU A 511 -3.37 -56.16 10.06
C GLU A 511 -2.61 -55.09 9.26
N ILE A 512 -3.08 -53.85 9.35
CA ILE A 512 -2.44 -52.70 8.68
C ILE A 512 -1.47 -52.10 9.69
N ASP A 513 -0.17 -52.21 9.39
CA ASP A 513 0.87 -51.58 10.18
C ASP A 513 1.20 -50.19 9.65
N ASN A 514 1.36 -49.24 10.59
CA ASN A 514 1.79 -47.88 10.30
C ASN A 514 3.17 -47.63 10.89
N TYR A 515 4.19 -47.61 10.03
CA TYR A 515 5.57 -47.30 10.40
C TYR A 515 5.85 -45.81 10.19
N ARG A 516 6.59 -45.17 11.12
CA ARG A 516 6.87 -43.72 11.07
C ARG A 516 8.35 -43.43 11.16
N PHE A 517 8.85 -42.62 10.24
CA PHE A 517 10.23 -42.14 10.27
C PHE A 517 10.35 -40.67 9.85
N TRP A 518 11.54 -40.11 10.04
CA TRP A 518 11.82 -38.68 9.92
C TRP A 518 12.85 -38.45 8.83
N VAL A 519 12.55 -37.53 7.93
CA VAL A 519 13.51 -37.10 6.91
C VAL A 519 13.48 -35.58 6.81
N SER A 520 14.67 -34.99 6.71
CA SER A 520 14.81 -33.56 6.43
C SER A 520 14.50 -33.30 4.96
N GLU A 521 13.77 -32.23 4.64
CA GLU A 521 13.41 -31.83 3.27
C GLU A 521 14.60 -31.86 2.29
N LYS A 522 15.77 -31.34 2.71
CA LYS A 522 17.01 -31.33 1.92
C LYS A 522 17.56 -32.72 1.52
N ASN A 523 17.03 -33.79 2.10
CA ASN A 523 17.44 -35.16 1.84
C ASN A 523 16.51 -35.88 0.83
N ILE A 524 15.45 -35.21 0.39
CA ILE A 524 14.57 -35.61 -0.71
C ILE A 524 15.24 -35.18 -2.03
N ILE A 525 15.27 -36.07 -3.02
CA ILE A 525 16.04 -35.89 -4.26
C ILE A 525 15.19 -35.29 -5.40
N ASN A 526 13.86 -35.34 -5.28
CA ASN A 526 12.92 -34.84 -6.30
C ASN A 526 12.53 -33.38 -6.12
#